data_AF-A0A9P0G6K2-F1
#
_entry.id   AF-A0A9P0G6K2-F1
#
_cell.length_a   1.000
_cell.length_b   1.000
_cell.length_c   1.000
_cell.angle_alpha   90.00
_cell.angle_beta   90.00
_cell.angle_gamma   90.00
#
_symmetry.space_group_name_H-M   'P 1'
#
loop_
_entity.id
_entity.type
_entity.pdbx_description
1 polymer ?
#
loop_
_entity_poly.entity_id
_entity_poly.type
_entity_poly.pdbx_seq_one_letter_code
_entity_poly.pdbx_strand_id
1 'polypeptide(L)'
;MSVLREKVDSISNKPLPHLESRVITPEEVLKLTKITDTYLCDPDANIYDIDFTRFKLRDLESGAILFEIAKPLPDNIEDNVDKNTENEEIVDPNAGRFVRYQFTPQFLKLETVGATVEFTVGSKPVNNFRMIERHFFRDKLLKTFDFEFGFCIPYSRNTCEHIYEFPSLPPELVQEMINNPFETRSDSFYFVDNCLIMHNKADYAYNGGMST
;
A
#
# COMPACT_ATOMS: atom_id res chain seq x y z
N MET A 1 1.36 -18.04 22.53
CA MET A 1 2.70 -17.74 23.10
C MET A 1 3.74 -18.62 22.43
N SER A 2 4.26 -18.16 21.31
CA SER A 2 5.63 -18.45 20.81
C SER A 2 5.78 -17.61 19.55
N VAL A 3 6.54 -16.51 19.64
CA VAL A 3 6.87 -15.66 18.49
C VAL A 3 8.18 -16.20 17.94
N LEU A 4 8.09 -16.97 16.86
CA LEU A 4 9.27 -17.39 16.11
C LEU A 4 9.69 -16.22 15.21
N ARG A 5 10.79 -15.59 15.59
CA ARG A 5 11.44 -14.51 14.85
C ARG A 5 12.41 -15.16 13.88
N GLU A 6 11.94 -15.55 12.70
CA GLU A 6 12.81 -16.03 11.62
C GLU A 6 13.44 -14.84 10.87
N LYS A 7 14.74 -14.96 10.59
CA LYS A 7 15.56 -13.98 9.89
C LYS A 7 15.04 -13.79 8.46
N VAL A 8 14.54 -12.59 8.17
CA VAL A 8 14.30 -12.14 6.80
C VAL A 8 15.65 -11.81 6.17
N ASP A 9 15.94 -12.44 5.03
CA ASP A 9 17.15 -12.18 4.25
C ASP A 9 17.23 -10.70 3.86
N SER A 10 18.40 -10.10 4.12
CA SER A 10 18.62 -8.67 3.94
C SER A 10 18.45 -8.27 2.49
N ILE A 11 17.47 -7.41 2.21
CA ILE A 11 17.38 -6.66 0.96
C ILE A 11 18.66 -5.83 0.86
N SER A 12 19.46 -6.09 -0.16
CA SER A 12 20.78 -5.46 -0.33
C SER A 12 20.63 -3.96 -0.59
N ASN A 13 21.13 -3.14 0.35
CA ASN A 13 21.38 -1.71 0.16
C ASN A 13 22.50 -1.52 -0.87
N LYS A 14 22.16 -1.55 -2.17
CA LYS A 14 23.03 -0.98 -3.20
C LYS A 14 22.65 0.49 -3.38
N PRO A 15 23.60 1.43 -3.26
CA PRO A 15 23.33 2.83 -3.56
C PRO A 15 22.95 2.94 -5.04
N LEU A 16 21.80 3.57 -5.28
CA LEU A 16 21.33 3.89 -6.63
C LEU A 16 22.39 4.75 -7.32
N PRO A 17 22.77 4.44 -8.59
CA PRO A 17 23.51 5.41 -9.39
C PRO A 17 22.62 6.64 -9.54
N HIS A 18 23.18 7.84 -9.31
CA HIS A 18 22.51 9.13 -9.47
C HIS A 18 21.77 9.18 -10.82
N LEU A 19 20.49 8.84 -10.79
CA LEU A 19 19.56 9.09 -11.87
C LEU A 19 19.20 10.56 -11.69
N GLU A 20 19.56 11.41 -12.66
CA GLU A 20 18.96 12.74 -12.79
C GLU A 20 17.45 12.58 -12.50
N SER A 21 16.91 13.37 -11.56
CA SER A 21 15.60 13.14 -10.94
C SER A 21 14.48 13.13 -11.98
N ARG A 22 14.29 11.98 -12.61
CA ARG A 22 13.26 11.78 -13.62
C ARG A 22 11.95 11.75 -12.89
N VAL A 23 11.12 12.75 -13.14
CA VAL A 23 9.74 12.78 -12.64
C VAL A 23 9.01 11.62 -13.29
N ILE A 24 8.56 10.67 -12.46
CA ILE A 24 7.80 9.52 -12.93
C ILE A 24 6.33 9.94 -13.05
N THR A 25 5.75 9.64 -14.22
CA THR A 25 4.38 10.03 -14.55
C THR A 25 3.42 8.84 -14.54
N PRO A 26 2.09 9.07 -14.49
CA PRO A 26 1.08 8.01 -14.63
C PRO A 26 1.28 7.12 -15.86
N GLU A 27 1.64 7.72 -17.01
CA GLU A 27 1.83 7.00 -18.27
C GLU A 27 3.03 6.06 -18.24
N GLU A 28 4.04 6.35 -17.41
CA GLU A 28 5.20 5.47 -17.24
C GLU A 28 4.82 4.23 -16.43
N VAL A 29 4.08 4.38 -15.33
CA VAL A 29 3.68 3.24 -14.49
C VAL A 29 2.63 2.36 -15.18
N LEU A 30 1.77 2.93 -16.02
CA LEU A 30 0.78 2.17 -16.80
C LEU A 30 1.43 1.21 -17.81
N LYS A 31 2.67 1.50 -18.24
CA LYS A 31 3.44 0.65 -19.16
C LYS A 31 4.18 -0.49 -18.47
N LEU A 32 4.23 -0.52 -17.14
CA LEU A 32 4.95 -1.54 -16.40
C LEU A 32 4.31 -2.92 -16.58
N THR A 33 5.07 -3.87 -17.10
CA THR A 33 4.58 -5.24 -17.32
C THR A 33 4.82 -6.16 -16.12
N LYS A 34 5.57 -5.70 -15.11
CA LYS A 34 5.97 -6.48 -13.93
C LYS A 34 5.96 -5.59 -12.69
N ILE A 35 5.99 -6.24 -11.52
CA ILE A 35 6.26 -5.58 -10.24
C ILE A 35 7.62 -4.88 -10.30
N THR A 36 7.74 -3.72 -9.67
CA THR A 36 9.01 -3.01 -9.60
C THR A 36 9.92 -3.62 -8.53
N ASP A 37 11.22 -3.76 -8.84
CA ASP A 37 12.20 -4.34 -7.92
C ASP A 37 12.49 -3.44 -6.71
N THR A 38 12.34 -2.13 -6.89
CA THR A 38 12.66 -1.10 -5.89
C THR A 38 11.58 -0.02 -5.86
N TYR A 39 11.62 0.85 -4.84
CA TYR A 39 10.74 2.01 -4.81
C TYR A 39 11.15 3.04 -5.87
N LEU A 40 10.18 3.46 -6.67
CA LEU A 40 10.33 4.49 -7.71
C LEU A 40 10.44 5.94 -7.18
N CYS A 41 10.23 6.19 -5.89
CA CYS A 41 10.46 7.51 -5.29
C CYS A 41 10.91 7.39 -3.83
N ASP A 42 11.72 8.35 -3.40
CA ASP A 42 12.13 8.49 -2.01
C ASP A 42 10.95 8.96 -1.13
N PRO A 43 10.96 8.68 0.19
CA PRO A 43 9.96 9.19 1.12
C PRO A 43 9.83 10.72 1.08
N ASP A 44 10.94 11.42 0.86
CA ASP A 44 11.00 12.88 0.78
C ASP A 44 10.26 13.46 -0.44
N ALA A 45 9.88 12.63 -1.42
CA ALA A 45 9.02 13.04 -2.54
C ALA A 45 7.59 13.42 -2.07
N ASN A 46 7.16 12.95 -0.89
CA ASN A 46 5.89 13.32 -0.28
C ASN A 46 5.92 14.72 0.36
N ILE A 47 6.18 15.73 -0.45
CA ILE A 47 6.29 17.14 -0.02
C ILE A 47 4.96 17.77 0.43
N TYR A 48 3.87 17.00 0.40
CA TYR A 48 2.50 17.39 0.75
C TYR A 48 2.08 16.86 2.14
N ASP A 49 2.96 16.11 2.80
CA ASP A 49 2.72 15.44 4.08
C ASP A 49 1.42 14.63 4.06
N ILE A 50 1.17 13.90 2.96
CA ILE A 50 0.03 12.99 2.89
C ILE A 50 0.31 11.80 3.78
N ASP A 51 -0.56 11.56 4.76
CA ASP A 51 -0.40 10.44 5.68
C ASP A 51 -1.68 9.58 5.79
N PHE A 52 -1.56 8.30 5.45
CA PHE A 52 -2.67 7.34 5.56
C PHE A 52 -2.81 6.87 7.00
N THR A 53 -3.93 7.24 7.63
CA THR A 53 -4.21 7.00 9.05
C THR A 53 -5.12 5.80 9.27
N ARG A 54 -5.99 5.45 8.31
CA ARG A 54 -6.86 4.27 8.40
C ARG A 54 -7.10 3.68 7.02
N PHE A 55 -7.12 2.36 6.97
CA PHE A 55 -7.51 1.59 5.79
C PHE A 55 -8.46 0.48 6.22
N LYS A 56 -9.63 0.40 5.59
CA LYS A 56 -10.65 -0.60 5.85
C LYS A 56 -11.14 -1.19 4.54
N LEU A 57 -11.14 -2.51 4.44
CA LEU A 57 -11.68 -3.24 3.30
C LEU A 57 -12.95 -3.97 3.71
N ARG A 58 -14.03 -3.79 2.94
CA ARG A 58 -15.30 -4.49 3.15
C ARG A 58 -15.77 -5.16 1.86
N ASP A 59 -16.41 -6.31 2.01
CA ASP A 59 -17.22 -6.90 0.95
C ASP A 59 -18.49 -6.05 0.78
N LEU A 60 -18.79 -5.61 -0.44
CA LEU A 60 -19.98 -4.80 -0.71
C LEU A 60 -21.27 -5.62 -0.78
N GLU A 61 -21.18 -6.92 -1.04
CA GLU A 61 -22.35 -7.79 -1.11
C GLU A 61 -22.83 -8.18 0.29
N SER A 62 -21.93 -8.68 1.14
CA SER A 62 -22.28 -9.11 2.51
C SER A 62 -22.14 -8.00 3.56
N GLY A 63 -21.41 -6.93 3.27
CA GLY A 63 -21.04 -5.90 4.26
C GLY A 63 -19.95 -6.33 5.25
N ALA A 64 -19.40 -7.54 5.12
CA ALA A 64 -18.37 -8.05 6.04
C ALA A 64 -17.07 -7.25 5.92
N ILE A 65 -16.48 -6.90 7.07
CA ILE A 65 -15.15 -6.27 7.12
C ILE A 65 -14.10 -7.37 6.91
N LEU A 66 -13.35 -7.27 5.81
CA LEU A 66 -12.33 -8.24 5.42
C LEU A 66 -10.97 -7.91 6.04
N PHE A 67 -10.70 -6.62 6.22
CA PHE A 67 -9.46 -6.11 6.80
C PHE A 67 -9.66 -4.71 7.33
N GLU A 68 -9.00 -4.39 8.43
CA GLU A 68 -8.95 -3.03 8.95
C GLU A 68 -7.63 -2.79 9.68
N ILE A 69 -7.02 -1.64 9.40
CA ILE A 69 -5.86 -1.13 10.13
C ILE A 69 -6.03 0.36 10.34
N ALA A 70 -5.68 0.83 11.53
CA ALA A 70 -5.60 2.24 11.86
C ALA A 70 -4.27 2.51 12.55
N LYS A 71 -3.62 3.62 12.20
CA LYS A 71 -2.50 4.13 12.99
C LYS A 71 -3.03 4.52 14.37
N PRO A 72 -2.30 4.22 15.45
CA PRO A 72 -2.65 4.73 16.76
C PRO A 72 -2.72 6.25 16.69
N LEU A 73 -3.80 6.83 17.23
CA LEU A 73 -3.88 8.27 17.35
C LEU A 73 -2.72 8.72 18.27
N PRO A 74 -2.01 9.81 17.96
CA PRO A 74 -1.15 10.42 18.96
C PRO A 74 -2.05 10.79 20.13
N ASP A 75 -1.85 10.16 21.29
CA ASP A 75 -2.58 10.49 22.51
C ASP A 75 -2.51 12.00 22.71
N ASN A 76 -3.66 12.59 23.06
CA ASN A 76 -3.75 14.01 23.38
C ASN A 76 -2.65 14.36 24.38
N ILE A 77 -1.87 15.39 24.07
CA ILE A 77 -0.81 15.93 24.93
C ILE A 77 -1.47 16.54 26.17
N GLU A 78 -1.85 15.71 27.13
CA GLU A 78 -1.94 16.05 28.54
C GLU A 78 -1.35 14.88 29.34
N ASP A 79 -0.27 15.21 30.06
CA ASP A 79 0.40 14.40 31.09
C ASP A 79 1.27 13.21 30.65
N ASN A 80 2.55 13.47 30.36
CA ASN A 80 3.60 13.29 31.37
C ASN A 80 5.00 13.58 30.81
N VAL A 81 5.70 14.43 31.57
CA VAL A 81 7.14 14.69 31.51
C VAL A 81 7.92 13.40 31.75
N ASP A 82 9.10 13.31 31.11
CA ASP A 82 10.18 12.33 31.29
C ASP A 82 9.96 10.89 30.81
N LYS A 83 10.34 10.65 29.55
CA LYS A 83 11.27 9.55 29.22
C LYS A 83 12.26 9.99 28.15
N ASN A 84 13.43 10.45 28.60
CA ASN A 84 14.67 10.25 27.84
C ASN A 84 14.79 8.77 27.50
N THR A 85 14.71 8.43 26.21
CA THR A 85 15.25 7.18 25.70
C THR A 85 15.99 7.52 24.42
N GLU A 86 17.26 7.83 24.61
CA GLU A 86 18.29 7.77 23.59
C GLU A 86 18.30 6.35 23.02
N ASN A 87 17.53 6.15 21.96
CA ASN A 87 17.67 5.05 21.01
C ASN A 87 17.26 5.66 19.67
N GLU A 88 18.19 6.37 19.02
CA GLU A 88 18.14 6.62 17.58
C GLU A 88 18.29 5.26 16.86
N GLU A 89 17.29 4.38 17.00
CA GLU A 89 17.11 3.31 16.05
C GLU A 89 16.91 3.99 14.70
N ILE A 90 17.74 3.62 13.73
CA ILE A 90 17.60 4.04 12.34
C ILE A 90 16.19 3.59 11.93
N VAL A 91 15.22 4.48 12.05
CA VAL A 91 13.86 4.24 11.57
C VAL A 91 14.00 4.03 10.08
N ASP A 92 13.75 2.81 9.62
CA ASP A 92 13.80 2.48 8.20
C ASP A 92 12.96 3.53 7.46
N PRO A 93 13.54 4.32 6.53
CA PRO A 93 12.79 5.33 5.78
C PRO A 93 11.61 4.73 5.00
N ASN A 94 11.61 3.41 4.78
CA ASN A 94 10.52 2.67 4.16
C ASN A 94 9.55 2.00 5.17
N ALA A 95 9.73 2.23 6.47
CA ALA A 95 8.83 1.72 7.50
C ALA A 95 7.38 2.16 7.20
N GLY A 96 6.50 1.19 6.94
CA GLY A 96 5.10 1.43 6.61
C GLY A 96 4.76 1.55 5.12
N ARG A 97 5.75 1.54 4.21
CA ARG A 97 5.52 1.52 2.75
C ARG A 97 5.28 0.10 2.20
N PHE A 98 5.45 -0.92 3.02
CA PHE A 98 5.21 -2.32 2.68
C PHE A 98 4.13 -2.94 3.60
N VAL A 99 3.14 -3.61 3.01
CA VAL A 99 2.09 -4.31 3.76
C VAL A 99 1.98 -5.77 3.30
N ARG A 100 1.97 -6.70 4.25
CA ARG A 100 1.75 -8.12 3.99
C ARG A 100 0.34 -8.52 4.38
N TYR A 101 -0.47 -8.88 3.40
CA TYR A 101 -1.86 -9.28 3.60
C TYR A 101 -1.98 -10.80 3.73
N GLN A 102 -2.79 -11.22 4.71
CA GLN A 102 -3.22 -12.62 4.85
C GLN A 102 -4.73 -12.69 4.72
N PHE A 103 -5.18 -13.25 3.60
CA PHE A 103 -6.58 -13.46 3.28
C PHE A 103 -6.91 -14.96 3.21
N THR A 104 -8.21 -15.25 3.24
CA THR A 104 -8.72 -16.60 3.02
C THR A 104 -8.96 -16.85 1.53
N PRO A 105 -9.09 -18.11 1.09
CA PRO A 105 -9.39 -18.42 -0.32
C PRO A 105 -10.68 -17.78 -0.83
N GLN A 106 -11.62 -17.49 0.08
CA GLN A 106 -12.90 -16.88 -0.25
C GLN A 106 -12.74 -15.46 -0.80
N PHE A 107 -11.65 -14.77 -0.45
CA PHE A 107 -11.34 -13.43 -0.94
C PHE A 107 -11.25 -13.38 -2.48
N LEU A 108 -10.68 -14.41 -3.11
CA LEU A 108 -10.52 -14.50 -4.57
C LEU A 108 -11.85 -14.75 -5.32
N LYS A 109 -12.94 -14.99 -4.59
CA LYS A 109 -14.29 -15.18 -5.16
C LYS A 109 -15.16 -13.94 -5.05
N LEU A 110 -14.69 -12.90 -4.38
CA LEU A 110 -15.44 -11.66 -4.25
C LEU A 110 -15.49 -10.96 -5.62
N GLU A 111 -16.65 -10.39 -5.94
CA GLU A 111 -16.82 -9.61 -7.18
C GLU A 111 -16.45 -8.14 -6.95
N THR A 112 -16.89 -7.58 -5.82
CA THR A 112 -16.70 -6.16 -5.52
C THR A 112 -16.35 -5.93 -4.06
N VAL A 113 -15.30 -5.15 -3.81
CA VAL A 113 -14.92 -4.72 -2.45
C VAL A 113 -14.81 -3.21 -2.37
N GLY A 114 -15.24 -2.64 -1.24
CA GLY A 114 -15.07 -1.23 -0.92
C GLY A 114 -13.86 -1.04 -0.01
N ALA A 115 -12.91 -0.22 -0.43
CA ALA A 115 -11.78 0.19 0.41
C ALA A 115 -11.97 1.63 0.88
N THR A 116 -12.27 1.80 2.16
CA THR A 116 -12.29 3.11 2.81
C THR A 116 -10.87 3.47 3.26
N VAL A 117 -10.37 4.61 2.82
CA VAL A 117 -9.10 5.20 3.24
C VAL A 117 -9.35 6.52 3.96
N GLU A 118 -8.67 6.72 5.08
CA GLU A 118 -8.63 8.00 5.77
C GLU A 118 -7.19 8.50 5.82
N PHE A 119 -6.97 9.75 5.43
CA PHE A 119 -5.65 10.33 5.34
C PHE A 119 -5.64 11.81 5.70
N THR A 120 -4.51 12.30 6.19
CA THR A 120 -4.30 13.73 6.44
C THR A 120 -3.48 14.34 5.31
N VAL A 121 -3.64 15.64 5.12
CA VAL A 121 -2.86 16.46 4.19
C VAL A 121 -2.19 17.59 4.97
N GLY A 122 -0.93 17.86 4.65
CA GLY A 122 -0.16 18.94 5.26
C GLY A 122 -0.57 20.33 4.80
N SER A 123 0.40 21.23 4.80
CA SER A 123 0.17 22.66 4.56
C SER A 123 -0.12 23.03 3.10
N LYS A 124 0.31 22.19 2.15
CA LYS A 124 0.17 22.48 0.72
C LYS A 124 -1.13 21.92 0.17
N PRO A 125 -1.82 22.66 -0.72
CA PRO A 125 -2.97 22.12 -1.43
C PRO A 125 -2.54 20.97 -2.33
N VAL A 126 -3.37 19.94 -2.40
CA VAL A 126 -3.14 18.77 -3.24
C VAL A 126 -4.17 18.80 -4.36
N ASN A 127 -3.70 18.97 -5.60
CA ASN A 127 -4.54 18.93 -6.79
C ASN A 127 -4.35 17.62 -7.54
N ASN A 128 -5.41 17.14 -8.19
CA ASN A 128 -5.35 15.96 -9.05
C ASN A 128 -4.72 14.76 -8.35
N PHE A 129 -5.06 14.54 -7.07
CA PHE A 129 -4.54 13.40 -6.34
C PHE A 129 -5.09 12.11 -6.93
N ARG A 130 -4.20 11.22 -7.37
CA ARG A 130 -4.53 10.01 -8.12
C ARG A 130 -3.70 8.84 -7.62
N MET A 131 -4.30 7.67 -7.56
CA MET A 131 -3.60 6.42 -7.26
C MET A 131 -3.78 5.43 -8.40
N ILE A 132 -2.67 4.88 -8.87
CA ILE A 132 -2.63 3.75 -9.78
C ILE A 132 -2.09 2.56 -9.01
N GLU A 133 -2.91 1.52 -8.86
CA GLU A 133 -2.53 0.29 -8.18
C GLU A 133 -2.51 -0.88 -9.17
N ARG A 134 -1.39 -1.59 -9.24
CA ARG A 134 -1.18 -2.69 -10.19
C ARG A 134 -0.93 -3.97 -9.43
N HIS A 135 -1.74 -4.99 -9.70
CA HIS A 135 -1.62 -6.32 -9.08
C HIS A 135 -1.04 -7.33 -10.06
N PHE A 136 -0.07 -8.11 -9.60
CA PHE A 136 0.61 -9.13 -10.37
C PHE A 136 0.60 -10.44 -9.60
N PHE A 137 0.44 -11.56 -10.30
CA PHE A 137 0.84 -12.86 -9.80
C PHE A 137 2.09 -13.29 -10.57
N ARG A 138 3.23 -13.37 -9.87
CA ARG A 138 4.56 -13.47 -10.50
C ARG A 138 4.76 -12.31 -11.49
N ASP A 139 5.00 -12.62 -12.76
CA ASP A 139 5.20 -11.66 -13.85
C ASP A 139 3.92 -11.35 -14.64
N LYS A 140 2.75 -11.86 -14.21
CA LYS A 140 1.48 -11.68 -14.93
C LYS A 140 0.62 -10.62 -14.25
N LEU A 141 0.31 -9.55 -15.00
CA LEU A 141 -0.65 -8.54 -14.56
C LEU A 141 -2.05 -9.18 -14.39
N LEU A 142 -2.61 -9.05 -13.18
CA LEU A 142 -3.97 -9.47 -12.86
C LEU A 142 -4.96 -8.35 -13.16
N LYS A 143 -4.70 -7.16 -12.63
CA LYS A 143 -5.57 -5.99 -12.76
C LYS A 143 -4.78 -4.71 -12.50
N THR A 144 -5.23 -3.63 -13.12
CA THR A 144 -4.84 -2.26 -12.77
C THR A 144 -6.09 -1.54 -12.29
N PHE A 145 -5.98 -0.90 -11.14
CA PHE A 145 -6.95 0.03 -10.60
C PHE A 145 -6.40 1.43 -10.70
N ASP A 146 -7.25 2.37 -11.06
CA ASP A 146 -6.88 3.75 -11.34
C ASP A 146 -7.96 4.64 -10.76
N PHE A 147 -7.63 5.30 -9.66
CA PHE A 147 -8.57 6.06 -8.86
C PHE A 147 -8.13 7.50 -8.73
N GLU A 148 -9.08 8.41 -8.90
CA GLU A 148 -8.89 9.83 -8.66
C GLU A 148 -9.55 10.21 -7.34
N PHE A 149 -8.76 10.76 -6.41
CA PHE A 149 -9.27 11.40 -5.20
C PHE A 149 -9.73 12.83 -5.49
N GLY A 150 -9.07 13.50 -6.44
CA GLY A 150 -9.35 14.89 -6.81
C GLY A 150 -8.60 15.90 -5.95
N PHE A 151 -9.27 16.98 -5.56
CA PHE A 151 -8.69 18.04 -4.73
C PHE A 151 -8.77 17.68 -3.24
N CYS A 152 -7.66 17.81 -2.52
CA CYS A 152 -7.64 17.65 -1.07
C CYS A 152 -7.28 18.98 -0.37
N ILE A 153 -8.06 19.30 0.66
CA ILE A 153 -7.96 20.57 1.39
C ILE A 153 -6.68 20.56 2.24
N PRO A 154 -5.87 21.64 2.27
CA PRO A 154 -4.75 21.76 3.20
C PRO A 154 -5.19 21.61 4.66
N TYR A 155 -4.32 21.09 5.52
CA TYR A 155 -4.55 20.92 6.96
C TYR A 155 -5.85 20.20 7.31
N SER A 156 -6.21 19.19 6.51
CA SER A 156 -7.46 18.47 6.67
C SER A 156 -7.26 16.97 6.79
N ARG A 157 -8.26 16.32 7.37
CA ARG A 157 -8.44 14.86 7.28
C ARG A 157 -9.49 14.60 6.21
N ASN A 158 -9.16 13.70 5.30
CA ASN A 158 -9.99 13.32 4.17
C ASN A 158 -10.34 11.84 4.28
N THR A 159 -11.54 11.49 3.83
CA THR A 159 -11.99 10.11 3.71
C THR A 159 -12.41 9.87 2.27
N CYS A 160 -11.90 8.80 1.67
CA CYS A 160 -12.31 8.35 0.35
C CYS A 160 -12.68 6.87 0.40
N GLU A 161 -13.61 6.46 -0.44
CA GLU A 161 -13.93 5.06 -0.65
C GLU A 161 -13.73 4.69 -2.11
N HIS A 162 -12.81 3.77 -2.36
CA HIS A 162 -12.58 3.20 -3.68
C HIS A 162 -13.32 1.88 -3.82
N ILE A 163 -13.98 1.71 -4.96
CA ILE A 163 -14.70 0.49 -5.30
C ILE A 163 -13.83 -0.34 -6.23
N TYR A 164 -13.43 -1.51 -5.77
CA TYR A 164 -12.62 -2.46 -6.53
C TYR A 164 -13.53 -3.51 -7.13
N GLU A 165 -13.60 -3.54 -8.45
CA GLU A 165 -14.22 -4.62 -9.21
C GLU A 165 -13.15 -5.65 -9.57
N PHE A 166 -13.24 -6.83 -8.96
CA PHE A 166 -12.25 -7.88 -9.15
C PHE A 166 -12.39 -8.51 -10.53
N PRO A 167 -11.26 -8.86 -11.18
CA PRO A 167 -11.31 -9.59 -12.44
C PRO A 167 -11.86 -11.00 -12.21
N SER A 168 -12.55 -11.56 -13.20
CA SER A 168 -12.84 -12.99 -13.22
C SER A 168 -11.53 -13.76 -13.46
N LEU A 169 -11.11 -14.53 -12.46
CA LEU A 169 -9.87 -15.32 -12.51
C LEU A 169 -10.18 -16.78 -12.89
N PRO A 170 -9.39 -17.39 -13.79
CA PRO A 170 -9.51 -18.81 -14.09
C PRO A 170 -9.32 -19.66 -12.82
N PRO A 171 -10.09 -20.76 -12.64
CA PRO A 171 -9.99 -21.61 -11.45
C PRO A 171 -8.57 -22.15 -11.18
N GLU A 172 -7.83 -22.48 -12.25
CA GLU A 172 -6.43 -22.93 -12.15
C GLU A 172 -5.53 -21.86 -11.55
N LEU A 173 -5.67 -20.60 -12.01
CA LEU A 173 -4.90 -19.47 -11.48
C LEU A 173 -5.27 -19.18 -10.02
N VAL A 174 -6.55 -19.29 -9.65
CA VAL A 174 -6.99 -19.14 -8.25
C VAL A 174 -6.30 -20.18 -7.37
N GLN A 175 -6.23 -21.44 -7.80
CA GLN A 175 -5.52 -22.49 -7.05
C GLN A 175 -4.01 -22.20 -6.96
N GLU A 176 -3.37 -21.73 -8.04
CA GLU A 176 -1.96 -21.34 -7.99
C GLU A 176 -1.73 -20.20 -6.99
N MET A 177 -2.57 -19.16 -6.99
CA MET A 177 -2.45 -18.04 -6.04
C MET A 177 -2.64 -18.47 -4.58
N ILE A 178 -3.50 -19.46 -4.31
CA ILE A 178 -3.68 -20.02 -2.96
C ILE A 178 -2.44 -20.83 -2.53
N ASN A 179 -1.89 -21.63 -3.43
CA ASN A 179 -0.78 -22.54 -3.14
C ASN A 179 0.60 -21.83 -3.08
N ASN A 180 0.70 -20.61 -3.62
CA ASN A 180 1.96 -19.85 -3.67
C ASN A 180 1.79 -18.50 -2.95
N PRO A 181 1.75 -18.49 -1.60
CA PRO A 181 1.58 -17.27 -0.83
C PRO A 181 2.70 -16.27 -1.11
N PHE A 182 2.38 -14.97 -1.13
CA PHE A 182 3.29 -13.84 -1.35
C PHE A 182 3.93 -13.75 -2.75
N GLU A 183 3.51 -14.61 -3.69
CA GLU A 183 3.82 -14.46 -5.11
C GLU A 183 2.82 -13.55 -5.84
N THR A 184 1.65 -13.30 -5.25
CA THR A 184 0.83 -12.16 -5.64
C THR A 184 1.36 -10.90 -4.95
N ARG A 185 1.61 -9.86 -5.72
CA ARG A 185 2.18 -8.59 -5.27
C ARG A 185 1.52 -7.41 -5.95
N SER A 186 1.58 -6.25 -5.32
CA SER A 186 1.10 -5.00 -5.91
C SER A 186 2.06 -3.85 -5.69
N ASP A 187 2.02 -2.93 -6.65
CA ASP A 187 2.58 -1.59 -6.53
C ASP A 187 1.43 -0.57 -6.53
N SER A 188 1.39 0.28 -5.51
CA SER A 188 0.44 1.40 -5.40
C SER A 188 1.21 2.71 -5.58
N PHE A 189 1.00 3.38 -6.70
CA PHE A 189 1.66 4.62 -7.10
C PHE A 189 0.73 5.80 -6.88
N TYR A 190 1.18 6.82 -6.17
CA TYR A 190 0.38 8.00 -5.84
C TYR A 190 0.96 9.24 -6.50
N PHE A 191 0.10 9.97 -7.20
CA PHE A 191 0.47 11.12 -8.01
C PHE A 191 -0.26 12.37 -7.53
N VAL A 192 0.44 13.48 -7.55
CA VAL A 192 -0.12 14.83 -7.41
C VAL A 192 0.34 15.62 -8.62
N ASP A 193 -0.59 16.23 -9.35
CA ASP A 193 -0.31 16.92 -10.61
C ASP A 193 0.59 16.10 -11.56
N ASN A 194 0.27 14.80 -11.71
CA ASN A 194 0.98 13.81 -12.54
C ASN A 194 2.44 13.54 -12.16
N CYS A 195 2.87 13.96 -10.96
CA CYS A 195 4.19 13.66 -10.43
C CYS A 195 4.08 12.61 -9.34
N LEU A 196 4.87 11.53 -9.42
CA LEU A 196 4.93 10.49 -8.38
C LEU A 196 5.46 11.08 -7.07
N ILE A 197 4.67 10.99 -6.00
CA ILE A 197 5.02 11.49 -4.66
C ILE A 197 5.14 10.40 -3.61
N MET A 198 4.50 9.26 -3.83
CA MET A 198 4.53 8.13 -2.91
C MET A 198 4.36 6.83 -3.68
N HIS A 199 5.03 5.79 -3.23
CA HIS A 199 4.94 4.46 -3.81
C HIS A 199 4.97 3.42 -2.70
N ASN A 200 3.89 2.66 -2.58
CA ASN A 200 3.74 1.60 -1.60
C ASN A 200 3.71 0.25 -2.29
N LYS A 201 4.07 -0.79 -1.55
CA LYS A 201 4.14 -2.17 -2.03
C LYS A 201 3.35 -3.08 -1.11
N ALA A 202 2.81 -4.15 -1.67
CA ALA A 202 2.22 -5.20 -0.86
C ALA A 202 2.44 -6.60 -1.45
N ASP A 203 2.37 -7.61 -0.59
CA ASP A 203 2.23 -9.00 -0.98
C ASP A 203 1.03 -9.66 -0.30
N TYR A 204 0.53 -10.72 -0.93
CA TYR A 204 -0.75 -11.32 -0.57
C TYR A 204 -0.61 -12.84 -0.44
N ALA A 205 -1.16 -13.38 0.64
CA ALA A 205 -1.43 -14.80 0.80
C ALA A 205 -2.94 -15.03 0.85
N TYR A 206 -3.41 -16.12 0.22
CA TYR A 206 -4.83 -16.49 0.18
C TYR A 206 -5.11 -17.85 0.83
N ASN A 207 -4.15 -18.40 1.56
CA ASN A 207 -4.24 -19.73 2.21
C ASN A 207 -4.87 -19.69 3.61
N GLY A 208 -5.38 -18.54 4.06
CA GLY A 208 -5.98 -18.39 5.39
C GLY A 208 -4.99 -18.54 6.55
N GLY A 209 -3.70 -18.32 6.31
CA GLY A 209 -2.66 -18.45 7.35
C GLY A 209 -2.27 -19.89 7.66
N MET A 210 -2.71 -20.87 6.87
CA MET A 210 -2.24 -22.26 6.98
C MET A 210 -0.80 -22.35 6.46
N SER A 211 0.16 -22.63 7.34
CA SER A 211 1.51 -23.03 6.92
C SER A 211 1.43 -24.39 6.23
N THR A 212 1.68 -24.44 4.93
CA THR A 212 1.98 -25.68 4.20
C THR A 212 3.37 -26.19 4.56
#